data_AF-A0A820KQI7-F1
#
_entry.id   AF-A0A820KQI7-F1
#
_cell.length_a   1.000
_cell.length_b   1.000
_cell.length_c   1.000
_cell.angle_alpha   90.00
_cell.angle_beta   90.00
_cell.angle_gamma   90.00
#
_symmetry.space_group_name_H-M   'P 1'
#
loop_
_entity.id
_entity.type
_entity.pdbx_description
1 polymer ?
#
loop_
_entity_poly.entity_id
_entity_poly.type
_entity_poly.pdbx_seq_one_letter_code
_entity_poly.pdbx_strand_id
1 'polypeptide(L)'
;IDIRRIESRQYSSINELSSDLKLMFDNALLYNEPGSMIYRDALNLQRLFIEKKRNLTRDDSVQNLVCELLTCLFIQTFNYEDQDGQYISDSFSELPEQAENEPFDIVYTFDMIRQNLDQRRYRRLDAFQTDLFKVFERARKLTLPHSKVYQDSIKLEKIYIRLRDEICQHGSLLRSPALLFNEDRLQHELVRERTEKDSLAKTNNQNSISPTKSSDSDENKVYVS
;
A
#
# COMPACT_ATOMS: atom_id res chain seq x y z
N ILE A 1 33.50 19.27 -22.30
CA ILE A 1 32.23 20.00 -22.55
C ILE A 1 32.45 20.93 -23.72
N ASP A 2 31.61 20.87 -24.74
CA ASP A 2 31.62 21.87 -25.79
C ASP A 2 30.67 23.02 -25.42
N ILE A 3 31.23 24.12 -24.94
CA ILE A 3 30.48 25.32 -24.54
C ILE A 3 29.68 25.88 -25.72
N ARG A 4 30.16 25.71 -26.95
CA ARG A 4 29.48 26.19 -28.16
C ARG A 4 28.18 25.44 -28.40
N ARG A 5 28.11 24.14 -28.06
CA ARG A 5 26.87 23.35 -28.13
C ARG A 5 25.84 23.81 -27.09
N ILE A 6 26.30 24.25 -25.91
CA ILE A 6 25.42 24.83 -24.88
C ILE A 6 24.84 26.16 -25.39
N GLU A 7 25.68 27.07 -25.86
CA GLU A 7 25.27 28.41 -26.32
C GLU A 7 24.31 28.36 -27.53
N SER A 8 24.52 27.38 -28.42
CA SER A 8 23.67 27.15 -29.58
C SER A 8 22.45 26.26 -29.32
N ARG A 9 22.15 25.93 -28.05
CA ARG A 9 21.02 25.08 -27.62
C ARG A 9 20.95 23.72 -28.34
N GLN A 10 22.10 23.12 -28.63
CA GLN A 10 22.20 21.85 -29.38
C GLN A 10 21.94 20.60 -28.53
N TYR A 11 21.74 20.74 -27.23
CA TYR A 11 21.33 19.62 -26.37
C TYR A 11 19.81 19.47 -26.40
N SER A 12 19.34 18.35 -26.94
CA SER A 12 17.89 18.09 -27.11
C SER A 12 17.22 17.66 -25.81
N SER A 13 18.01 17.19 -24.84
CA SER A 13 17.52 16.83 -23.50
C SER A 13 18.59 17.07 -22.44
N ILE A 14 18.14 17.20 -21.19
CA ILE A 14 19.04 17.27 -20.03
C ILE A 14 19.87 15.99 -19.86
N ASN A 15 19.42 14.86 -20.40
CA ASN A 15 20.17 13.60 -20.37
C ASN A 15 21.37 13.63 -21.30
N GLU A 16 21.25 14.25 -22.48
CA GLU A 16 22.37 14.43 -23.41
C GLU A 16 23.46 15.32 -22.79
N LEU A 17 23.06 16.46 -22.21
CA LEU A 17 23.96 17.34 -21.47
C LEU A 17 24.60 16.63 -20.27
N SER A 18 23.83 15.80 -19.56
CA SER A 18 24.29 15.01 -18.42
C SER A 18 25.37 14.00 -18.79
N SER A 19 25.28 13.38 -19.96
CA SER A 19 26.28 12.42 -20.43
C SER A 19 27.62 13.10 -20.72
N ASP A 20 27.61 14.25 -21.40
CA ASP A 20 28.83 15.03 -21.70
C ASP A 20 29.49 15.59 -20.44
N LEU A 21 28.69 16.06 -19.48
CA LEU A 21 29.17 16.52 -18.17
C LEU A 21 29.80 15.40 -17.36
N LYS A 22 29.12 14.24 -17.30
CA LYS A 22 29.64 13.04 -16.62
C LYS A 22 30.98 12.63 -17.21
N LEU A 23 31.09 12.57 -18.53
CA LEU A 23 32.34 12.22 -19.21
C LEU A 23 33.47 13.22 -18.87
N MET A 24 33.18 14.52 -18.81
CA MET A 24 34.18 15.51 -18.42
C MET A 24 34.66 15.28 -16.98
N PHE A 25 33.75 15.04 -16.04
CA PHE A 25 34.12 14.77 -14.65
C PHE A 25 34.91 13.46 -14.54
N ASP A 26 34.46 12.39 -15.18
CA ASP A 26 35.13 11.09 -15.16
C ASP A 26 36.56 11.19 -15.73
N ASN A 27 36.75 11.94 -16.82
CA ASN A 27 38.08 12.22 -17.35
C ASN A 27 38.94 13.00 -16.35
N ALA A 28 38.39 14.03 -15.72
CA ALA A 28 39.11 14.80 -14.70
C ALA A 28 39.51 13.93 -13.49
N LEU A 29 38.70 12.94 -13.11
CA LEU A 29 39.01 12.00 -12.04
C LEU A 29 40.01 10.92 -12.46
N LEU A 30 40.00 10.50 -13.73
CA LEU A 30 40.89 9.46 -14.26
C LEU A 30 42.31 9.98 -14.50
N TYR A 31 42.45 11.19 -15.04
CA TYR A 31 43.74 11.74 -15.46
C TYR A 31 44.44 12.62 -14.41
N ASN A 32 43.77 12.99 -13.32
CA ASN A 32 44.36 13.81 -12.26
C ASN A 32 44.54 13.02 -10.98
N GLU A 33 45.64 13.30 -10.27
CA GLU A 33 45.97 12.64 -9.01
C GLU A 33 44.88 12.85 -7.95
N PRO A 34 44.50 11.80 -7.19
CA PRO A 34 43.66 11.92 -6.01
C PRO A 34 44.24 12.95 -5.03
N GLY A 35 43.43 13.93 -4.63
CA GLY A 35 43.84 15.02 -3.74
C GLY A 35 44.31 16.30 -4.46
N SER A 36 44.54 16.25 -5.77
CA SER A 36 44.73 17.47 -6.57
C SER A 36 43.49 18.37 -6.51
N MET A 37 43.68 19.67 -6.74
CA MET A 37 42.56 20.62 -6.76
C MET A 37 41.54 20.26 -7.85
N ILE A 38 42.01 19.89 -9.04
CA ILE A 38 41.17 19.50 -10.18
C ILE A 38 40.32 18.27 -9.85
N TYR A 39 40.92 17.25 -9.20
CA TYR A 39 40.18 16.06 -8.77
C TYR A 39 39.07 16.40 -7.78
N ARG A 40 39.38 17.23 -6.77
CA ARG A 40 38.40 17.67 -5.75
C ARG A 40 37.28 18.53 -6.37
N ASP A 41 37.63 19.42 -7.27
CA ASP A 41 36.66 20.27 -7.97
C ASP A 41 35.75 19.44 -8.88
N ALA A 42 36.29 18.44 -9.58
CA ALA A 42 35.50 17.52 -10.40
C ALA A 42 34.48 16.74 -9.56
N LEU A 43 34.86 16.23 -8.37
CA LEU A 43 33.93 15.59 -7.44
C LEU A 43 32.82 16.53 -6.97
N ASN A 44 33.19 17.75 -6.56
CA ASN A 44 32.24 18.74 -6.08
C ASN A 44 31.25 19.15 -7.19
N LEU A 45 31.75 19.41 -8.39
CA LEU A 45 30.92 19.77 -9.54
C LEU A 45 30.03 18.61 -9.98
N GLN A 46 30.50 17.37 -9.94
CA GLN A 46 29.68 16.18 -10.22
C GLN A 46 28.54 16.05 -9.22
N ARG A 47 28.81 16.24 -7.92
CA ARG A 47 27.78 16.24 -6.86
C ARG A 47 26.75 17.35 -7.06
N LEU A 48 27.21 18.58 -7.26
CA LEU A 48 26.33 19.74 -7.50
C LEU A 48 25.48 19.56 -8.76
N PHE A 49 26.06 19.00 -9.82
CA PHE A 49 25.34 18.73 -11.06
C PHE A 49 24.23 17.69 -10.85
N ILE A 50 24.51 16.59 -10.16
CA ILE A 50 23.50 15.57 -9.83
C ILE A 50 22.34 16.18 -9.03
N GLU A 51 22.67 16.99 -8.02
CA GLU A 51 21.67 17.69 -7.22
C GLU A 51 20.82 18.66 -8.05
N LYS A 52 21.47 19.46 -8.91
CA LYS A 52 20.78 20.43 -9.76
C LYS A 52 19.92 19.76 -10.83
N LYS A 53 20.43 18.69 -11.46
CA LYS A 53 19.68 17.87 -12.41
C LYS A 53 18.42 17.34 -11.76
N ARG A 54 18.54 16.74 -10.57
CA ARG A 54 17.39 16.22 -9.80
C ARG A 54 16.33 17.30 -9.55
N ASN A 55 16.76 18.50 -9.16
CA ASN A 55 15.84 19.62 -8.92
C ASN A 55 15.16 20.12 -10.22
N LEU A 56 15.88 20.15 -11.34
CA LEU A 56 15.35 20.60 -12.63
C LEU A 56 14.45 19.56 -13.31
N THR A 57 14.68 18.27 -13.04
CA THR A 57 13.84 17.17 -13.55
C THR A 57 12.73 16.79 -12.58
N ARG A 58 12.61 17.49 -11.45
CA ARG A 58 11.53 17.24 -10.50
C ARG A 58 10.24 17.75 -11.13
N ASP A 59 9.33 16.82 -11.42
CA ASP A 59 7.97 17.17 -11.82
C ASP A 59 7.22 17.57 -10.54
N ASP A 60 7.26 18.85 -10.18
CA ASP A 60 6.52 19.36 -9.02
C ASP A 60 5.03 19.60 -9.34
N SER A 61 4.50 18.98 -10.41
CA SER A 61 3.07 19.03 -10.67
C SER A 61 2.30 18.50 -9.46
N VAL A 62 1.16 19.13 -9.17
CA VAL A 62 0.26 18.69 -8.09
C VAL A 62 -0.05 17.20 -8.22
N GLN A 63 -0.18 16.69 -9.44
CA GLN A 63 -0.43 15.28 -9.69
C GLN A 63 0.73 14.39 -9.24
N ASN A 64 1.98 14.77 -9.52
CA ASN A 64 3.14 14.01 -9.08
C ASN A 64 3.29 14.07 -7.55
N LEU A 65 3.08 15.24 -6.94
CA LEU A 65 3.10 15.41 -5.48
C LEU A 65 2.03 14.55 -4.80
N VAL A 66 0.82 14.48 -5.36
CA VAL A 66 -0.23 13.57 -4.87
C VAL A 66 0.24 12.13 -4.99
N CYS A 67 0.77 11.69 -6.14
CA CYS A 67 1.26 10.32 -6.28
C CYS A 67 2.38 9.98 -5.27
N GLU A 68 3.35 10.88 -5.06
CA GLU A 68 4.40 10.72 -4.05
C GLU A 68 3.81 10.60 -2.63
N LEU A 69 2.80 11.41 -2.31
CA LEU A 69 2.09 11.35 -1.03
C LEU A 69 1.37 9.99 -0.84
N LEU A 70 0.70 9.47 -1.87
CA LEU A 70 0.04 8.16 -1.79
C LEU A 70 1.04 7.03 -1.60
N THR A 71 2.16 7.07 -2.32
CA THR A 71 3.26 6.09 -2.16
C THR A 71 3.85 6.17 -0.75
N CYS A 72 4.07 7.37 -0.21
CA CYS A 72 4.55 7.57 1.15
C CYS A 72 3.60 6.95 2.19
N LEU A 73 2.30 7.24 2.08
CA LEU A 73 1.28 6.68 2.96
C LEU A 73 1.27 5.14 2.93
N PHE A 74 1.33 4.56 1.74
CA PHE A 74 1.39 3.11 1.59
C PHE A 74 2.63 2.51 2.25
N ILE A 75 3.82 3.04 1.95
CA ILE A 75 5.08 2.51 2.48
C ILE A 75 5.11 2.62 4.01
N GLN A 76 4.72 3.76 4.58
CA GLN A 76 4.72 3.96 6.03
C GLN A 76 3.68 3.07 6.73
N THR A 77 2.54 2.81 6.10
CA THR A 77 1.52 1.90 6.65
C THR A 77 2.00 0.44 6.54
N PHE A 78 2.51 0.04 5.38
CA PHE A 78 2.92 -1.34 5.10
C PHE A 78 4.15 -1.73 5.93
N ASN A 79 5.15 -0.86 6.05
CA ASN A 79 6.37 -1.10 6.84
C ASN A 79 6.22 -0.67 8.31
N TYR A 80 5.01 -0.56 8.84
CA TYR A 80 4.84 -0.22 10.24
C TYR A 80 5.29 -1.40 11.12
N GLU A 81 6.28 -1.14 11.97
CA GLU A 81 6.83 -2.09 12.94
C GLU A 81 6.09 -1.98 14.28
N ASP A 82 5.82 -3.12 14.92
CA ASP A 82 5.36 -3.14 16.29
C ASP A 82 6.52 -2.99 17.31
N GLN A 83 6.22 -3.21 18.59
CA GLN A 83 7.20 -3.03 19.67
C GLN A 83 8.35 -4.04 19.60
N ASP A 84 8.15 -5.15 18.89
CA ASP A 84 9.13 -6.23 18.73
C ASP A 84 9.92 -6.08 17.41
N GLY A 85 9.66 -5.02 16.63
CA GLY A 85 10.29 -4.78 15.33
C GLY A 85 9.70 -5.63 14.21
N GLN A 86 8.54 -6.27 14.41
CA GLN A 86 7.87 -7.06 13.39
C GLN A 86 6.95 -6.18 12.55
N TYR A 87 6.95 -6.38 11.22
CA TYR A 87 5.99 -5.73 10.35
C TYR A 87 4.60 -6.31 10.57
N ILE A 88 3.64 -5.44 10.90
CA ILE A 88 2.25 -5.86 11.14
C ILE A 88 1.62 -6.46 9.86
N SER A 89 2.06 -5.98 8.69
CA SER A 89 1.63 -6.49 7.38
C SER A 89 1.94 -7.97 7.16
N ASP A 90 2.93 -8.53 7.85
CA ASP A 90 3.37 -9.92 7.62
C ASP A 90 2.27 -10.93 7.95
N SER A 91 1.38 -10.60 8.89
CA SER A 91 0.24 -11.45 9.26
C SER A 91 -0.72 -11.70 8.08
N PHE A 92 -0.73 -10.84 7.05
CA PHE A 92 -1.62 -10.98 5.90
C PHE A 92 -1.17 -12.10 4.94
N SER A 93 0.05 -12.61 5.08
CA SER A 93 0.54 -13.76 4.29
C SER A 93 -0.22 -15.05 4.57
N GLU A 94 -0.96 -15.13 5.69
CA GLU A 94 -1.80 -16.28 6.06
C GLU A 94 -3.14 -16.32 5.29
N LEU A 95 -3.51 -15.25 4.58
CA LEU A 95 -4.77 -15.17 3.87
C LEU A 95 -4.73 -15.98 2.57
N PRO A 96 -5.82 -16.68 2.20
CA PRO A 96 -5.89 -17.38 0.92
C PRO A 96 -5.87 -16.38 -0.24
N GLU A 97 -5.27 -16.78 -1.37
CA GLU A 97 -5.30 -15.99 -2.60
C GLU A 97 -6.74 -15.77 -3.10
N GLN A 98 -7.57 -16.81 -3.03
CA GLN A 98 -9.00 -16.78 -3.36
C GLN A 98 -9.79 -17.58 -2.32
N ALA A 99 -10.83 -16.98 -1.74
CA ALA A 99 -11.73 -17.69 -0.84
C ALA A 99 -12.89 -18.35 -1.60
N GLU A 100 -13.36 -19.52 -1.14
CA GLU A 100 -14.43 -20.30 -1.80
C GLU A 100 -15.73 -19.52 -2.04
N ASN A 101 -16.04 -18.58 -1.15
CA ASN A 101 -17.25 -17.75 -1.21
C ASN A 101 -16.97 -16.28 -1.57
N GLU A 102 -15.76 -15.95 -2.03
CA GLU A 102 -15.49 -14.60 -2.54
C GLU A 102 -15.99 -14.48 -3.98
N PRO A 103 -16.79 -13.44 -4.31
CA PRO A 103 -17.19 -13.18 -5.68
C PRO A 103 -15.96 -13.04 -6.58
N PHE A 104 -16.07 -13.43 -7.85
CA PHE A 104 -15.00 -13.31 -8.86
C PHE A 104 -14.62 -11.85 -9.20
N ASP A 105 -15.07 -10.88 -8.41
CA ASP A 105 -14.66 -9.50 -8.49
C ASP A 105 -13.18 -9.33 -8.08
N ILE A 106 -12.66 -8.12 -8.28
CA ILE A 106 -11.27 -7.77 -7.98
C ILE A 106 -10.99 -7.98 -6.48
N VAL A 107 -10.17 -8.99 -6.17
CA VAL A 107 -9.61 -9.22 -4.83
C VAL A 107 -8.53 -8.19 -4.58
N TYR A 108 -8.63 -7.37 -3.54
CA TYR A 108 -7.59 -6.39 -3.23
C TYR A 108 -6.53 -6.98 -2.29
N THR A 109 -5.26 -6.93 -2.70
CA THR A 109 -4.09 -7.31 -1.90
C THR A 109 -3.08 -6.17 -1.85
N PHE A 110 -2.15 -6.21 -0.88
CA PHE A 110 -1.08 -5.20 -0.82
C PHE A 110 -0.23 -5.13 -2.09
N ASP A 111 0.02 -6.26 -2.75
CA ASP A 111 0.78 -6.29 -4.00
C ASP A 111 0.04 -5.60 -5.14
N MET A 112 -1.28 -5.75 -5.22
CA MET A 112 -2.10 -5.03 -6.19
C MET A 112 -2.15 -3.53 -5.92
N ILE A 113 -2.21 -3.13 -4.64
CA ILE A 113 -2.09 -1.71 -4.25
C ILE A 113 -0.73 -1.16 -4.67
N ARG A 114 0.36 -1.89 -4.37
CA ARG A 114 1.74 -1.51 -4.75
C ARG A 114 1.87 -1.37 -6.26
N GLN A 115 1.41 -2.35 -7.03
CA GLN A 115 1.45 -2.32 -8.49
C GLN A 115 0.68 -1.13 -9.06
N ASN A 116 -0.49 -0.79 -8.51
CA ASN A 116 -1.26 0.36 -8.95
C ASN A 116 -0.58 1.70 -8.59
N LEU A 117 0.16 1.79 -7.48
CA LEU A 117 0.99 2.95 -7.15
C LEU A 117 2.16 3.09 -8.12
N ASP A 118 2.88 2.01 -8.38
CA ASP A 118 4.04 1.98 -9.29
C ASP A 118 3.64 2.39 -10.72
N GLN A 119 2.47 1.94 -11.17
CA GLN A 119 1.89 2.31 -12.46
C GLN A 119 1.17 3.67 -12.47
N ARG A 120 1.20 4.42 -11.36
CA ARG A 120 0.53 5.73 -11.18
C ARG A 120 -0.97 5.70 -11.52
N ARG A 121 -1.63 4.59 -11.21
CA ARG A 121 -3.08 4.38 -11.41
C ARG A 121 -3.90 5.16 -10.40
N TYR A 122 -3.37 5.34 -9.18
CA TYR A 122 -4.00 6.20 -8.18
C TYR A 122 -3.62 7.66 -8.38
N ARG A 123 -4.62 8.47 -8.68
CA ARG A 123 -4.49 9.93 -8.83
C ARG A 123 -5.16 10.72 -7.72
N ARG A 124 -5.92 10.05 -6.87
CA ARG A 124 -6.71 10.64 -5.79
C ARG A 124 -6.55 9.83 -4.51
N LEU A 125 -6.47 10.55 -3.39
CA LEU A 125 -6.33 9.95 -2.07
C LEU A 125 -7.53 9.07 -1.68
N ASP A 126 -8.74 9.49 -2.00
CA ASP A 126 -9.94 8.71 -1.66
C ASP A 126 -10.04 7.40 -2.45
N ALA A 127 -9.70 7.40 -3.74
CA ALA A 127 -9.65 6.17 -4.53
C ALA A 127 -8.64 5.16 -3.98
N PHE A 128 -7.42 5.63 -3.66
CA PHE A 128 -6.40 4.79 -3.04
C PHE A 128 -6.82 4.28 -1.66
N GLN A 129 -7.36 5.15 -0.81
CA GLN A 129 -7.85 4.78 0.53
C GLN A 129 -8.93 3.71 0.45
N THR A 130 -9.91 3.87 -0.43
CA THR A 130 -11.00 2.90 -0.61
C THR A 130 -10.45 1.52 -0.96
N ASP A 131 -9.49 1.44 -1.87
CA ASP A 131 -8.94 0.15 -2.29
C ASP A 131 -8.03 -0.46 -1.22
N LEU A 132 -7.26 0.35 -0.49
CA LEU A 132 -6.48 -0.12 0.65
C LEU A 132 -7.38 -0.65 1.78
N PHE A 133 -8.49 0.03 2.07
CA PHE A 133 -9.43 -0.42 3.10
C PHE A 133 -10.10 -1.74 2.75
N LYS A 134 -10.35 -2.02 1.47
CA LYS A 134 -10.82 -3.35 1.03
C LYS A 134 -9.83 -4.46 1.38
N VAL A 135 -8.52 -4.20 1.40
CA VAL A 135 -7.52 -5.19 1.86
C VAL A 135 -7.74 -5.53 3.33
N PHE A 136 -7.95 -4.52 4.18
CA PHE A 136 -8.19 -4.71 5.61
C PHE A 136 -9.55 -5.36 5.89
N GLU A 137 -10.61 -4.91 5.23
CA GLU A 137 -11.94 -5.50 5.33
C GLU A 137 -11.95 -6.97 4.90
N ARG A 138 -11.23 -7.30 3.82
CA ARG A 138 -11.08 -8.68 3.35
C ARG A 138 -10.43 -9.55 4.43
N ALA A 139 -9.31 -9.09 4.99
CA ALA A 139 -8.63 -9.79 6.08
C ALA A 139 -9.58 -10.07 7.26
N ARG A 140 -10.40 -9.08 7.64
CA ARG A 140 -11.40 -9.25 8.69
C ARG A 140 -12.53 -10.21 8.32
N LYS A 141 -13.05 -10.14 7.10
CA LYS A 141 -14.12 -11.04 6.63
C LYS A 141 -13.67 -12.49 6.70
N LEU A 142 -12.44 -12.79 6.27
CA LEU A 142 -11.90 -14.14 6.19
C LEU A 142 -11.42 -14.72 7.53
N THR A 143 -11.27 -13.90 8.57
CA THR A 143 -10.65 -14.35 9.83
C THR A 143 -11.55 -14.12 11.05
N LEU A 144 -11.22 -14.78 12.16
CA LEU A 144 -11.96 -14.66 13.41
C LEU A 144 -11.55 -13.38 14.16
N PRO A 145 -12.44 -12.73 14.93
CA PRO A 145 -12.11 -11.53 15.68
C PRO A 145 -10.91 -11.67 16.63
N HIS A 146 -10.58 -12.87 17.06
CA HIS A 146 -9.48 -13.16 17.99
C HIS A 146 -8.16 -13.51 17.25
N SER A 147 -8.16 -13.62 15.93
CA SER A 147 -6.95 -13.94 15.16
C SER A 147 -6.01 -12.74 15.11
N LYS A 148 -4.71 -13.02 14.96
CA LYS A 148 -3.68 -11.98 14.77
C LYS A 148 -3.99 -11.12 13.54
N VAL A 149 -4.27 -11.74 12.38
CA VAL A 149 -4.59 -11.04 11.13
C VAL A 149 -5.78 -10.08 11.28
N TYR A 150 -6.83 -10.48 12.01
CA TYR A 150 -7.98 -9.62 12.26
C TYR A 150 -7.58 -8.37 13.06
N GLN A 151 -6.85 -8.54 14.15
CA GLN A 151 -6.39 -7.43 15.00
C GLN A 151 -5.39 -6.53 14.27
N ASP A 152 -4.47 -7.13 13.53
CA ASP A 152 -3.45 -6.45 12.75
C ASP A 152 -4.08 -5.61 11.62
N SER A 153 -5.16 -6.08 11.00
CA SER A 153 -5.91 -5.29 10.01
C SER A 153 -6.53 -4.02 10.59
N ILE A 154 -7.09 -4.09 11.80
CA ILE A 154 -7.64 -2.92 12.50
C ILE A 154 -6.51 -1.96 12.87
N LYS A 155 -5.39 -2.50 13.35
CA LYS A 155 -4.24 -1.72 13.77
C LYS A 155 -3.65 -0.95 12.59
N LEU A 156 -3.43 -1.59 11.45
CA LEU A 156 -2.95 -0.93 10.23
C LEU A 156 -3.93 0.12 9.70
N GLU A 157 -5.23 -0.14 9.73
CA GLU A 157 -6.24 0.82 9.30
C GLU A 157 -6.25 2.08 10.18
N LYS A 158 -6.09 1.93 11.49
CA LYS A 158 -5.91 3.06 12.43
C LYS A 158 -4.63 3.83 12.18
N ILE A 159 -3.51 3.14 11.98
CA ILE A 159 -2.21 3.75 11.68
C ILE A 159 -2.33 4.57 10.39
N TYR A 160 -2.93 4.00 9.35
CA TYR A 160 -3.17 4.70 8.10
C TYR A 160 -3.97 5.99 8.30
N ILE A 161 -5.08 5.94 9.04
CA ILE A 161 -5.93 7.12 9.31
C ILE A 161 -5.10 8.23 9.99
N ARG A 162 -4.29 7.89 10.99
CA ARG A 162 -3.43 8.86 11.69
C ARG A 162 -2.37 9.46 10.77
N LEU A 163 -1.62 8.62 10.06
CA LEU A 163 -0.61 9.06 9.10
C LEU A 163 -1.21 9.94 7.99
N ARG A 164 -2.37 9.55 7.46
CA ARG A 164 -3.11 10.33 6.46
C ARG A 164 -3.47 11.71 6.99
N ASP A 165 -4.04 11.79 8.19
CA ASP A 165 -4.47 13.05 8.76
C ASP A 165 -3.28 13.97 9.07
N GLU A 166 -2.18 13.42 9.57
CA GLU A 166 -0.93 14.15 9.80
C GLU A 166 -0.33 14.67 8.49
N ILE A 167 -0.15 13.81 7.49
CA ILE A 167 0.43 14.18 6.20
C ILE A 167 -0.47 15.18 5.45
N CYS A 168 -1.79 15.02 5.51
CA CYS A 168 -2.73 15.97 4.91
C CYS A 168 -2.93 17.24 5.75
N GLN A 169 -2.29 17.34 6.92
CA GLN A 169 -2.46 18.41 7.91
C GLN A 169 -3.94 18.68 8.20
N HIS A 170 -4.71 17.62 8.46
CA HIS A 170 -6.16 17.67 8.68
C HIS A 170 -6.94 18.39 7.56
N GLY A 171 -6.43 18.32 6.33
CA GLY A 171 -7.04 18.92 5.15
C GLY A 171 -6.59 20.33 4.82
N SER A 172 -5.65 20.93 5.56
CA SER A 172 -5.05 22.22 5.17
C SER A 172 -4.09 22.05 3.99
N LEU A 173 -3.33 20.94 3.94
CA LEU A 173 -2.38 20.65 2.85
C LEU A 173 -3.08 19.99 1.65
N LEU A 174 -3.93 18.98 1.89
CA LEU A 174 -4.65 18.26 0.86
C LEU A 174 -6.08 17.95 1.32
N ARG A 175 -7.07 18.58 0.67
CA ARG A 175 -8.49 18.26 0.89
C ARG A 175 -8.89 17.04 0.07
N SER A 176 -9.57 16.09 0.71
CA SER A 176 -10.08 14.88 0.07
C SER A 176 -11.31 14.35 0.83
N PRO A 177 -12.32 13.78 0.14
CA PRO A 177 -13.42 13.04 0.77
C PRO A 177 -12.93 11.92 1.70
N ALA A 178 -11.73 11.40 1.46
CA ALA A 178 -11.05 10.42 2.30
C ALA A 178 -11.02 10.79 3.79
N LEU A 179 -10.84 12.08 4.10
CA LEU A 179 -10.73 12.63 5.46
C LEU A 179 -12.06 12.56 6.24
N LEU A 180 -13.19 12.35 5.57
CA LEU A 180 -14.49 12.14 6.24
C LEU A 180 -14.55 10.80 6.99
N PHE A 181 -13.66 9.86 6.67
CA PHE A 181 -13.54 8.60 7.38
C PHE A 181 -12.47 8.72 8.47
N ASN A 182 -12.89 8.82 9.72
CA ASN A 182 -12.02 9.00 10.88
C ASN A 182 -12.03 7.77 11.81
N GLU A 183 -11.23 7.80 12.88
CA GLU A 183 -11.12 6.66 13.81
C GLU A 183 -12.47 6.34 14.50
N ASP A 184 -13.31 7.34 14.78
CA ASP A 184 -14.65 7.14 15.37
C ASP A 184 -15.57 6.36 14.43
N ARG A 185 -15.58 6.72 13.14
CA ARG A 185 -16.34 5.99 12.12
C ARG A 185 -15.86 4.54 12.00
N LEU A 186 -14.54 4.32 11.99
CA LEU A 186 -13.96 2.98 12.02
C LEU A 186 -14.44 2.19 13.24
N GLN A 187 -14.46 2.78 14.44
CA GLN A 187 -14.95 2.09 15.64
C GLN A 187 -16.41 1.65 15.49
N HIS A 188 -17.28 2.51 14.96
CA HIS A 188 -18.68 2.17 14.74
C HIS A 188 -18.86 1.02 13.74
N GLU A 189 -18.08 1.00 12.65
CA GLU A 189 -18.14 -0.08 11.66
C GLU A 189 -17.63 -1.41 12.24
N LEU A 190 -16.54 -1.39 13.02
CA LEU A 190 -16.00 -2.59 13.67
C LEU A 190 -16.93 -3.19 14.72
N VAL A 191 -17.67 -2.36 15.48
CA VAL A 191 -18.67 -2.85 16.44
C VAL A 191 -19.76 -3.63 15.72
N ARG A 192 -20.29 -3.08 14.62
CA ARG A 192 -21.30 -3.76 13.80
C ARG A 192 -20.77 -5.08 13.25
N GLU A 193 -19.57 -5.06 12.66
CA GLU A 193 -18.93 -6.24 12.08
C GLU A 193 -18.75 -7.37 13.11
N ARG A 194 -18.32 -7.05 14.34
CA ARG A 194 -18.19 -8.03 15.43
C ARG A 194 -19.53 -8.62 15.84
N THR A 195 -20.56 -7.78 15.99
CA THR A 195 -21.91 -8.27 16.34
C THR A 195 -22.50 -9.20 15.29
N GLU A 196 -22.23 -8.93 14.00
CA GLU A 196 -22.65 -9.78 12.89
C GLU A 196 -21.91 -11.13 12.91
N LYS A 197 -20.57 -11.11 13.09
CA LYS A 197 -19.77 -12.34 13.21
C LYS A 197 -20.18 -13.20 14.41
N ASP A 198 -20.46 -12.59 15.56
CA ASP A 198 -20.93 -13.31 16.75
C ASP A 198 -22.32 -13.93 16.54
N SER A 199 -23.19 -13.26 15.77
CA SER A 199 -24.53 -13.76 15.44
C SER A 199 -24.45 -14.96 14.48
N LEU A 200 -23.62 -14.88 13.45
CA LEU A 200 -23.38 -15.98 12.50
C LEU A 200 -22.79 -17.23 13.18
N ALA A 201 -21.88 -17.04 14.13
CA ALA A 201 -21.31 -18.13 14.91
C ALA A 201 -22.37 -18.86 15.76
N LYS A 202 -23.37 -18.14 16.29
CA LYS A 202 -24.48 -18.73 17.06
C LYS A 202 -25.46 -19.50 16.17
N THR A 203 -25.79 -18.99 14.98
CA THR A 203 -26.69 -19.66 14.03
C THR A 203 -26.09 -20.95 13.49
N ASN A 204 -24.79 -20.97 13.16
CA ASN A 204 -24.12 -22.19 12.67
C ASN A 204 -24.06 -23.30 13.73
N ASN A 205 -23.98 -22.96 15.02
CA ASN A 205 -24.01 -23.93 16.12
C ASN A 205 -25.43 -24.49 16.42
N GLN A 206 -26.51 -23.84 15.98
CA GLN A 206 -27.87 -24.36 16.13
C GLN A 206 -28.25 -25.33 15.02
N ASN A 207 -27.72 -25.15 13.80
CA ASN A 207 -27.98 -26.04 12.66
C ASN A 207 -27.26 -27.41 12.76
N SER A 208 -26.25 -27.54 13.64
CA SER A 208 -25.55 -28.81 13.91
C SER A 208 -26.22 -29.66 15.00
N ILE A 209 -27.31 -29.19 15.62
CA ILE A 209 -28.07 -29.91 16.67
C ILE A 209 -29.53 -30.07 16.22
N SER A 210 -29.76 -30.80 15.13
CA SER A 210 -31.09 -31.34 14.80
C SER A 210 -31.06 -32.86 15.00
N PRO A 211 -31.83 -33.44 15.94
CA PRO A 211 -31.89 -34.89 16.11
C PRO A 211 -32.72 -35.48 14.96
N THR A 212 -32.13 -36.40 14.20
CA THR A 212 -32.85 -37.32 13.32
C THR A 212 -33.84 -38.13 14.16
N LYS A 213 -35.10 -37.69 14.22
CA LYS A 213 -36.21 -38.55 14.65
C LYS A 213 -36.57 -39.45 13.49
N SER A 214 -36.02 -40.67 13.47
CA SER A 214 -36.63 -41.78 12.73
C SER A 214 -37.79 -42.32 13.57
N SER A 215 -39.00 -41.86 13.27
CA SER A 215 -40.23 -42.54 13.64
C SER A 215 -40.93 -42.92 12.34
N ASP A 216 -40.96 -44.21 12.04
CA ASP A 216 -42.16 -44.81 11.46
C ASP A 216 -42.26 -46.26 11.92
N SER A 217 -43.38 -46.52 12.58
CA SER A 217 -43.82 -47.82 13.08
C SER A 217 -44.71 -48.48 12.04
N ASP A 218 -44.63 -49.81 12.03
CA ASP A 218 -45.74 -50.76 11.92
C ASP A 218 -46.20 -51.32 10.55
N GLU A 219 -46.03 -52.65 10.50
CA GLU A 219 -46.96 -53.69 10.04
C GLU A 219 -47.21 -53.93 8.54
N ASN A 220 -46.69 -55.06 8.02
CA ASN A 220 -47.58 -56.20 7.74
C ASN A 220 -46.89 -57.57 7.48
N LYS A 221 -47.33 -58.53 8.30
CA LYS A 221 -47.51 -60.00 8.20
C LYS A 221 -47.17 -60.82 6.92
N VAL A 222 -46.50 -61.95 7.20
CA VAL A 222 -46.82 -63.37 6.83
C VAL A 222 -46.55 -63.86 5.39
N TYR A 223 -45.67 -64.86 5.21
CA TYR A 223 -46.04 -66.26 4.86
C TYR A 223 -44.83 -67.24 4.92
N VAL A 224 -45.05 -68.28 5.73
CA VAL A 224 -44.51 -69.66 5.77
C VAL A 224 -43.73 -70.17 4.54
N SER A 225 -42.54 -70.76 4.78
CA SER A 225 -42.21 -72.20 4.59
C SER A 225 -40.81 -72.50 5.11
#